data_AF-R7U666-F1
#
_entry.id   AF-R7U666-F1
#
_cell.length_a   1.000
_cell.length_b   1.000
_cell.length_c   1.000
_cell.angle_alpha   90.00
_cell.angle_beta   90.00
_cell.angle_gamma   90.00
#
_symmetry.space_group_name_H-M   'P 1'
#
loop_
_entity.id
_entity.type
_entity.pdbx_description
1 polymer ?
#
loop_
_entity_poly.entity_id
_entity_poly.type
_entity_poly.pdbx_seq_one_letter_code
_entity_poly.pdbx_strand_id
1 'polypeptide(L)' 'TSAPGHDGLKPDIIKSASNFITRLLAHIINRIFESHYIPDELKFAIVTPVHKGRDSTNFHNYRPISV' A
#
# COMPACT_ATOMS: atom_id res chain seq x y z
N THR A 1 -11.59 4.44 -7.91
CA THR A 1 -11.20 4.85 -6.55
C THR A 1 -10.36 3.76 -5.96
N SER A 2 -9.11 4.05 -5.60
CA SER A 2 -8.24 3.08 -4.95
C SER A 2 -8.68 2.83 -3.51
N ALA A 3 -8.52 1.60 -3.02
CA ALA A 3 -8.80 1.25 -1.64
C ALA A 3 -7.80 1.92 -0.68
N PRO A 4 -8.19 2.16 0.59
CA PRO A 4 -7.25 2.54 1.64
C PRO A 4 -6.45 1.34 2.13
N GLY A 5 -5.28 1.61 2.71
CA GLY A 5 -4.50 0.61 3.43
C GLY A 5 -5.06 0.33 4.82
N HIS A 6 -4.24 -0.29 5.68
CA HIS A 6 -4.65 -0.67 7.05
C HIS A 6 -5.03 0.52 7.95
N ASP A 7 -4.62 1.73 7.58
CA ASP A 7 -4.88 2.98 8.31
C ASP A 7 -6.20 3.66 7.91
N GLY A 8 -6.91 3.12 6.91
CA GLY A 8 -8.16 3.69 6.40
C GLY A 8 -7.98 4.96 5.56
N LEU A 9 -6.74 5.41 5.30
CA LEU A 9 -6.47 6.61 4.52
C LEU A 9 -6.52 6.32 3.02
N LYS A 10 -7.50 6.93 2.35
CA LYS A 10 -7.61 6.82 0.88
C LYS A 10 -6.48 7.60 0.21
N PRO A 11 -5.94 7.11 -0.93
CA PRO A 11 -4.88 7.81 -1.66
C PRO A 11 -5.19 9.25 -2.04
N ASP A 12 -6.47 9.59 -2.25
CA ASP A 12 -6.88 10.95 -2.60
C ASP A 12 -6.65 11.94 -1.46
N ILE A 13 -6.80 11.51 -0.20
CA ILE A 13 -6.46 12.31 0.99
C ILE A 13 -4.95 12.58 1.01
N ILE A 14 -4.14 11.54 0.79
CA ILE A 14 -2.67 11.65 0.74
C ILE A 14 -2.22 12.61 -0.37
N LYS A 15 -2.81 12.51 -1.56
CA LYS A 15 -2.53 13.41 -2.69
C LYS A 15 -2.87 14.86 -2.36
N SER A 16 -4.01 15.10 -1.71
CA SER A 16 -4.41 16.46 -1.31
C SER A 16 -3.44 17.10 -0.30
N ALA A 17 -2.82 16.28 0.56
CA ALA A 17 -1.84 16.74 1.56
C ALA A 17 -0.38 16.72 1.05
N SER A 18 -0.14 16.34 -0.20
CA SER A 18 1.20 16.06 -0.76
C SER A 18 2.21 17.20 -0.51
N ASN A 19 1.79 18.45 -0.67
CA ASN A 19 2.65 19.62 -0.44
C ASN A 19 3.23 19.69 0.99
N PHE A 20 2.53 19.14 1.97
CA PHE A 20 2.96 19.16 3.38
C PHE A 20 3.78 17.92 3.76
N ILE A 21 3.40 16.76 3.23
CA ILE A 21 3.96 15.48 3.68
C ILE A 21 5.15 15.00 2.85
N THR A 22 5.34 15.49 1.61
CA THR A 22 6.38 14.98 0.70
C THR A 22 7.78 15.06 1.31
N ARG A 23 8.14 16.19 1.94
CA ARG A 23 9.46 16.36 2.57
C ARG A 23 9.65 15.43 3.77
N LEU A 24 8.60 15.18 4.55
CA LEU A 24 8.62 14.26 5.69
C LEU A 24 8.77 12.82 5.21
N LEU A 25 8.01 12.41 4.20
CA LEU A 25 8.11 11.06 3.61
C LEU A 25 9.50 10.81 3.03
N ALA A 26 10.06 11.77 2.30
CA ALA A 26 11.42 11.66 1.75
C ALA A 26 12.46 11.47 2.88
N HIS A 27 12.33 12.22 3.98
CA HIS A 27 13.20 12.05 5.14
C HIS A 27 13.10 10.64 5.74
N ILE A 28 11.88 10.14 5.97
CA ILE A 28 11.64 8.80 6.53
C ILE A 28 12.24 7.73 5.59
N ILE A 29 11.98 7.81 4.29
CA ILE A 29 12.49 6.86 3.30
C ILE A 29 14.02 6.85 3.28
N ASN A 30 14.66 8.03 3.28
CA ASN A 30 16.12 8.12 3.32
C ASN A 30 16.68 7.50 4.61
N ARG A 31 16.03 7.73 5.76
CA ARG A 31 16.43 7.09 7.03
C ARG A 31 16.30 5.58 6.99
N ILE A 32 15.28 5.04 6.34
CA ILE A 32 15.14 3.58 6.15
C ILE A 32 16.35 3.04 5.38
N PHE A 33 16.75 3.70 4.29
CA PHE A 33 17.91 3.29 3.51
C PHE A 33 19.22 3.40 4.29
N GLU A 34 19.44 4.50 5.02
CA GLU A 34 20.66 4.70 5.82
C GLU A 34 20.77 3.71 6.98
N SER A 35 19.67 3.47 7.69
CA SER A 35 19.64 2.63 8.89
C SER A 35 19.49 1.13 8.58
N HIS A 36 19.13 0.79 7.34
CA HIS A 36 18.75 -0.58 6.95
C HIS A 36 17.60 -1.16 7.79
N TYR A 37 16.79 -0.29 8.41
CA TYR A 37 15.68 -0.66 9.27
C TYR A 37 14.36 -0.18 8.66
N ILE A 38 13.44 -1.13 8.42
CA ILE A 38 12.07 -0.84 8.00
C ILE A 38 11.16 -0.88 9.24
N PRO A 39 10.40 0.18 9.53
CA PRO A 39 9.38 0.19 10.59
C PRO A 39 8.35 -0.93 10.42
N ASP A 40 7.88 -1.51 11.53
CA ASP A 40 6.94 -2.63 11.48
C ASP A 40 5.60 -2.23 10.84
N GLU A 41 5.18 -0.98 11.04
CA GLU A 41 3.97 -0.40 10.45
C GLU A 41 4.00 -0.45 8.91
N LEU A 42 5.19 -0.32 8.31
CA LEU A 42 5.36 -0.37 6.84
C LEU A 42 5.46 -1.80 6.28
N LYS A 43 5.42 -2.83 7.14
CA LYS A 43 5.50 -4.24 6.72
C LYS A 43 4.12 -4.89 6.58
N PHE A 44 3.05 -4.24 7.05
CA PHE A 44 1.70 -4.77 6.96
C PHE A 44 1.08 -4.53 5.58
N ALA A 45 0.34 -5.52 5.08
CA ALA A 45 -0.37 -5.47 3.81
C ALA A 45 -1.73 -6.16 3.94
N ILE A 46 -2.79 -5.55 3.39
CA ILE A 46 -4.09 -6.20 3.26
C ILE A 46 -4.10 -6.97 1.94
N VAL A 47 -4.02 -8.30 2.02
CA VAL A 47 -4.00 -9.15 0.83
C VAL A 47 -5.42 -9.48 0.39
N THR A 48 -5.83 -8.96 -0.77
CA THR A 48 -7.14 -9.22 -1.37
C THR A 48 -6.99 -10.04 -2.65
N PRO A 49 -7.66 -11.19 -2.78
CA PRO A 49 -7.71 -11.93 -4.04
C PRO A 49 -8.53 -11.18 -5.09
N VAL A 50 -7.95 -10.93 -6.27
CA VAL A 50 -8.66 -10.32 -7.41
C VAL A 50 -8.71 -11.30 -8.58
N HIS A 51 -9.93 -11.54 -9.07
CA HIS A 51 -10.18 -12.43 -10.19
C HIS A 51 -9.61 -11.86 -11.50
N LYS A 52 -8.83 -12.65 -12.24
CA LYS A 52 -8.22 -12.25 -13.53
C LYS A 52 -8.98 -12.80 -14.75
N GLY A 53 -10.30 -12.95 -14.63
CA GLY A 53 -11.15 -13.50 -15.69
C GLY A 53 -11.03 -15.03 -15.81
N ARG A 54 -11.94 -15.63 -16.60
CA ARG A 54 -12.25 -17.08 -16.67
C ARG A 54 -13.22 -17.52 -15.56
N ASP A 55 -13.20 -18.80 -15.22
CA ASP A 55 -14.08 -19.42 -14.23
C ASP A 55 -13.78 -18.90 -12.82
N SER A 56 -14.75 -18.22 -12.21
CA SER A 56 -14.65 -17.63 -10.88
C SER A 56 -14.70 -18.66 -9.75
N THR A 57 -15.04 -19.92 -10.04
CA THR A 57 -15.02 -21.00 -9.05
C THR A 57 -13.62 -21.60 -8.88
N ASN A 58 -12.71 -21.35 -9.83
CA ASN A 58 -11.34 -21.83 -9.78
C ASN A 58 -10.42 -20.79 -9.10
N PHE A 59 -9.97 -21.12 -7.89
CA PHE A 59 -9.09 -20.27 -7.08
C PHE A 59 -7.78 -19.87 -7.80
N HIS A 60 -7.25 -20.68 -8.71
CA HIS A 60 -6.04 -20.35 -9.47
C HIS A 60 -6.21 -19.15 -10.41
N ASN A 61 -7.46 -18.74 -10.70
CA ASN A 61 -7.75 -17.55 -11.51
C ASN A 61 -7.71 -16.24 -10.69
N TYR A 62 -7.44 -16.31 -9.39
CA TYR A 62 -7.29 -15.13 -8.53
C TYR A 62 -5.82 -14.78 -8.33
N ARG A 63 -5.55 -13.47 -8.26
CA ARG A 63 -4.23 -12.94 -7.90
C ARG A 63 -4.30 -12.32 -6.51
N PRO A 64 -3.41 -12.69 -5.59
CA PRO A 64 -3.26 -11.91 -4.37
C PRO A 64 -2.69 -10.55 -4.73
N ILE A 65 -3.41 -9.49 -4.41
CA ILE A 65 -2.90 -8.12 -4.48
C ILE A 65 -2.88 -7.51 -3.08
N SER A 66 -1.88 -6.69 -2.80
CA SER A 66 -1.91 -5.79 -1.64
C SER A 66 -2.76 -4.58 -2.02
N VAL A 67 -3.75 -4.27 -1.21
CA VAL A 67 -4.57 -3.05 -1.30
C VAL A 67 -4.41 -2.18 -0.07
#